data_AF-A0A6A5S4B8-F1
#
_entry.id   AF-A0A6A5S4B8-F1
#
_cell.length_a   1.000
_cell.length_b   1.000
_cell.length_c   1.000
_cell.angle_alpha   90.00
_cell.angle_beta   90.00
_cell.angle_gamma   90.00
#
_symmetry.space_group_name_H-M   'P 1'
#
loop_
_entity.id
_entity.type
_entity.pdbx_description
1 polymer ?
#
loop_
_entity_poly.entity_id
_entity_poly.type
_entity_poly.pdbx_seq_one_letter_code
_entity_poly.pdbx_strand_id
1 'polypeptide(L)'
;AEELKIAEMAKLRHANKLYNEKIAQERREQRAKEKEEREQKAEEAAERKAQRERNKQARDAEKALKLPQRHNRKASAAPAARIPKKRCTMTTVRGVAAAEPPAAPRTHTTRSSRTATLYN
;
A
#
# COMPACT_ATOMS: atom_id res chain seq x y z
N ALA A 1 -12.88 69.87 -20.61
CA ALA A 1 -12.65 69.01 -19.42
C ALA A 1 -13.30 67.64 -19.56
N GLU A 2 -14.52 67.53 -20.11
CA GLU A 2 -15.20 66.23 -20.29
C GLU A 2 -14.56 65.33 -21.36
N GLU A 3 -14.10 65.89 -22.48
CA GLU A 3 -13.45 65.13 -23.55
C GLU A 3 -12.19 64.37 -23.09
N LEU A 4 -11.41 64.98 -22.19
CA LEU A 4 -10.23 64.35 -21.60
C LEU A 4 -10.62 63.14 -20.74
N LYS A 5 -11.70 63.23 -19.97
CA LYS A 5 -12.22 62.12 -19.16
C LYS A 5 -12.72 60.97 -20.03
N ILE A 6 -13.36 61.29 -21.16
CA ILE A 6 -13.82 60.28 -22.14
C ILE A 6 -12.63 59.55 -22.76
N ALA A 7 -11.60 60.29 -23.18
CA ALA A 7 -10.38 59.72 -23.75
C ALA A 7 -9.63 58.84 -22.74
N GLU A 8 -9.56 59.25 -21.47
CA GLU A 8 -8.96 58.47 -20.39
C GLU A 8 -9.73 57.18 -20.11
N MET A 9 -11.06 57.25 -20.04
CA MET A 9 -11.91 56.07 -19.88
C MET A 9 -11.80 55.10 -21.06
N ALA A 10 -11.65 55.60 -22.29
CA ALA A 10 -11.42 54.77 -23.47
C ALA A 10 -10.08 54.02 -23.39
N LYS A 11 -9.01 54.69 -22.93
CA LYS A 11 -7.70 54.06 -22.71
C LYS A 11 -7.76 52.97 -21.64
N LEU A 12 -8.44 53.23 -20.52
CA LEU A 12 -8.63 52.24 -19.46
C LEU A 12 -9.42 51.02 -19.94
N ARG A 13 -10.50 51.22 -20.72
CA ARG A 13 -11.27 50.12 -21.32
C ARG A 13 -10.41 49.29 -22.26
N HIS A 14 -9.58 49.92 -23.09
CA HIS A 14 -8.68 49.22 -23.99
C HIS A 14 -7.63 48.40 -23.23
N ALA A 15 -7.02 48.99 -22.20
CA ALA A 15 -6.05 48.29 -21.36
C ALA A 15 -6.67 47.07 -20.65
N ASN A 16 -7.87 47.22 -20.08
CA ASN A 16 -8.60 46.13 -19.44
C ASN A 16 -8.99 45.03 -20.43
N LYS A 17 -9.38 45.40 -21.66
CA LYS A 17 -9.68 44.43 -22.71
C LYS A 17 -8.44 43.57 -23.03
N LEU A 18 -7.30 44.20 -23.27
CA LEU A 18 -6.03 43.50 -23.54
C LEU A 18 -5.61 42.61 -22.36
N TYR A 19 -5.79 43.08 -21.12
CA TYR A 19 -5.47 42.30 -19.93
C TYR A 19 -6.35 41.05 -19.82
N ASN A 20 -7.66 41.19 -20.01
CA ASN A 20 -8.58 40.07 -19.98
C ASN A 20 -8.34 39.08 -21.12
N GLU A 21 -7.93 39.55 -22.31
CA GLU A 21 -7.55 38.70 -23.43
C GLU A 21 -6.31 37.84 -23.10
N LYS A 22 -5.29 38.42 -22.46
CA LYS A 22 -4.11 37.68 -21.99
C LYS A 22 -4.49 36.60 -20.97
N ILE A 23 -5.30 36.93 -19.97
CA ILE A 23 -5.80 35.96 -18.99
C ILE A 23 -6.59 34.83 -19.68
N ALA A 24 -7.41 35.17 -20.67
CA ALA A 24 -8.18 34.18 -21.41
C ALA A 24 -7.29 33.23 -22.21
N GLN A 25 -6.19 33.72 -22.80
CA GLN A 25 -5.20 32.90 -23.49
C GLN A 25 -4.49 31.96 -22.52
N GLU A 26 -3.97 32.46 -21.40
CA GLU A 26 -3.30 31.64 -20.38
C GLU A 26 -4.21 30.53 -19.85
N ARG A 27 -5.49 30.83 -19.58
CA ARG A 27 -6.46 29.83 -19.14
C ARG A 27 -6.74 28.77 -20.20
N ARG A 28 -6.72 29.12 -21.49
CA ARG A 28 -6.89 28.15 -22.58
C ARG A 28 -5.70 27.21 -22.65
N GLU A 29 -4.48 27.75 -22.54
CA GLU A 29 -3.25 26.94 -22.52
C GLU A 29 -3.21 26.00 -21.32
N GLN A 30 -3.60 26.47 -20.13
CA GLN A 30 -3.69 25.63 -18.94
C GLN A 30 -4.70 24.48 -19.12
N ARG A 31 -5.88 24.76 -19.69
CA ARG A 31 -6.87 23.72 -19.99
C ARG A 31 -6.39 22.72 -21.03
N ALA A 32 -5.61 23.17 -22.03
CA ALA A 32 -5.03 22.27 -23.02
C ALA A 32 -4.04 21.30 -22.36
N LYS A 33 -3.12 21.83 -21.54
CA LYS A 33 -2.15 21.02 -20.78
C LYS A 33 -2.83 20.05 -19.82
N GLU A 34 -3.87 20.48 -19.11
CA GLU A 34 -4.63 19.62 -18.20
C GLU A 34 -5.33 18.47 -18.96
N LYS A 35 -5.88 18.74 -20.15
CA LYS A 35 -6.47 17.70 -21.00
C LYS A 35 -5.44 16.69 -21.46
N GLU A 36 -4.29 17.15 -21.96
CA GLU A 36 -3.19 16.29 -22.39
C GLU A 36 -2.67 15.42 -21.23
N GLU A 37 -2.47 15.99 -20.05
CA GLU A 37 -2.04 15.23 -18.86
C GLU A 37 -3.09 14.18 -18.46
N ARG A 38 -4.37 14.52 -18.55
CA ARG A 38 -5.47 13.59 -18.24
C ARG A 38 -5.54 12.45 -19.26
N GLU A 39 -5.32 12.73 -20.53
CA GLU A 39 -5.27 11.72 -21.60
C GLU A 39 -4.08 10.78 -21.39
N GLN A 40 -2.88 11.31 -21.14
CA GLN A 40 -1.70 10.50 -20.82
C GLN A 40 -1.91 9.59 -19.61
N LYS A 41 -2.50 10.13 -18.52
CA LYS A 41 -2.85 9.33 -17.34
C LYS A 41 -3.87 8.25 -17.65
N ALA A 42 -4.82 8.51 -18.54
CA ALA A 42 -5.82 7.53 -18.95
C ALA A 42 -5.19 6.40 -19.77
N GLU A 43 -4.28 6.74 -20.68
CA GLU A 43 -3.51 5.77 -21.47
C GLU A 43 -2.64 4.89 -20.58
N GLU A 44 -1.84 5.48 -19.67
CA GLU A 44 -1.01 4.74 -18.72
C GLU A 44 -1.87 3.80 -17.84
N ALA A 45 -3.01 4.28 -17.38
CA ALA A 45 -3.95 3.48 -16.60
C ALA A 45 -4.52 2.30 -17.41
N ALA A 46 -4.79 2.50 -18.70
CA ALA A 46 -5.27 1.45 -19.59
C ALA A 46 -4.19 0.38 -19.83
N GLU A 47 -2.96 0.78 -20.11
CA GLU A 47 -1.82 -0.12 -20.26
C GLU A 47 -1.58 -0.94 -19.00
N ARG A 48 -1.61 -0.28 -17.83
CA ARG A 48 -1.44 -0.94 -16.54
C ARG A 48 -2.54 -1.96 -16.26
N LYS A 49 -3.79 -1.68 -16.66
CA LYS A 49 -4.89 -2.65 -16.56
C LYS A 49 -4.65 -3.86 -17.47
N ALA A 50 -4.27 -3.64 -18.72
CA ALA A 50 -3.97 -4.72 -19.66
C ALA A 50 -2.82 -5.61 -19.13
N GLN A 51 -1.77 -5.01 -18.57
CA GLN A 51 -0.67 -5.77 -17.95
C GLN A 51 -1.15 -6.59 -16.74
N ARG A 52 -2.00 -6.02 -15.88
CA ARG A 52 -2.59 -6.74 -14.74
C ARG A 52 -3.43 -7.93 -15.18
N GLU A 53 -4.20 -7.79 -16.25
CA GLU A 53 -5.00 -8.88 -16.80
C GLU A 53 -4.13 -10.02 -17.33
N ARG A 54 -3.08 -9.70 -18.09
CA ARG A 54 -2.09 -10.70 -18.56
C ARG A 54 -1.44 -11.44 -17.38
N ASN A 55 -1.02 -10.70 -16.35
CA ASN A 55 -0.43 -11.29 -15.15
C ASN A 55 -1.42 -12.17 -14.38
N LYS A 56 -2.70 -11.79 -14.32
CA LYS A 56 -3.76 -12.58 -13.69
C LYS A 56 -3.97 -13.89 -14.46
N GLN A 57 -4.10 -13.83 -15.78
CA GLN A 57 -4.25 -15.00 -16.63
C GLN A 57 -3.07 -15.97 -16.48
N ALA A 58 -1.84 -15.47 -16.46
CA ALA A 58 -0.65 -16.30 -16.24
C ALA A 58 -0.67 -17.02 -14.88
N ARG A 59 -1.03 -16.31 -13.80
CA ARG A 59 -1.16 -16.90 -12.46
C ARG A 59 -2.29 -17.93 -12.39
N ASP A 60 -3.41 -17.66 -13.01
CA ASP A 60 -4.56 -18.57 -13.02
C ASP A 60 -4.24 -19.84 -13.84
N ALA A 61 -3.51 -19.71 -14.95
CA ALA A 61 -2.99 -20.85 -15.70
C ALA A 61 -1.99 -21.70 -14.88
N GLU A 62 -1.04 -21.07 -14.19
CA GLU A 62 -0.10 -21.78 -13.32
C GLU A 62 -0.82 -22.52 -12.18
N LYS A 63 -1.84 -21.89 -11.57
CA LYS A 63 -2.69 -22.54 -10.56
C LYS A 63 -3.48 -23.71 -11.15
N ALA A 64 -4.04 -23.54 -12.35
CA ALA A 64 -4.78 -24.59 -13.04
C ALA A 64 -3.91 -25.81 -13.35
N LEU A 65 -2.60 -25.64 -13.60
CA LEU A 65 -1.65 -26.75 -13.73
C LEU A 65 -1.32 -27.42 -12.39
N LYS A 66 -1.30 -26.67 -11.28
CA LYS A 66 -0.98 -27.21 -9.94
C LYS A 66 -2.17 -27.85 -9.21
N LEU A 67 -3.39 -27.38 -9.45
CA LEU A 67 -4.63 -27.94 -8.91
C LEU A 67 -4.78 -29.45 -9.21
N PRO A 68 -4.47 -29.94 -10.43
CA PRO A 68 -4.61 -31.34 -10.73
C PRO A 68 -3.64 -32.24 -9.94
N GLN A 69 -2.55 -31.68 -9.44
CA GLN A 69 -1.56 -32.43 -8.66
C GLN A 69 -1.95 -32.53 -7.17
N ARG A 70 -2.76 -31.59 -6.65
CA ARG A 70 -3.16 -31.57 -5.24
C ARG A 70 -4.29 -32.54 -4.89
N HIS A 71 -5.27 -32.71 -5.78
CA HIS A 71 -6.46 -33.53 -5.48
C HIS A 71 -6.19 -35.05 -5.53
N ASN A 72 -5.05 -35.47 -6.09
CA ASN A 72 -4.58 -36.85 -6.07
C ASN A 72 -3.66 -37.18 -4.87
N ARG A 73 -3.36 -36.22 -3.98
CA ARG A 73 -2.70 -36.55 -2.72
C ARG A 73 -3.68 -37.31 -1.84
N LYS A 74 -3.42 -38.60 -1.62
CA LYS A 74 -4.00 -39.36 -0.50
C LYS A 74 -3.88 -38.49 0.76
N ALA A 75 -4.98 -38.26 1.46
CA ALA A 75 -4.96 -37.55 2.74
C ALA A 75 -3.87 -38.21 3.60
N SER A 76 -2.91 -37.41 4.09
CA SER A 76 -1.88 -37.94 4.99
C SER A 76 -2.60 -38.56 6.17
N ALA A 77 -2.37 -39.85 6.41
CA ALA A 77 -2.97 -40.57 7.53
C ALA A 77 -2.79 -39.76 8.82
N ALA A 78 -3.84 -39.73 9.65
CA ALA A 78 -3.82 -39.01 10.91
C ALA A 78 -2.55 -39.37 11.70
N PRO A 79 -1.83 -38.38 12.27
CA PRO A 79 -0.63 -38.68 13.04
C PRO A 79 -1.01 -39.65 14.17
N ALA A 80 -0.28 -40.75 14.28
CA ALA A 80 -0.52 -41.76 15.30
C ALA A 80 -0.62 -41.10 16.69
N ALA A 81 -1.60 -41.53 17.49
CA ALA A 81 -1.84 -41.01 18.82
C ALA A 81 -0.54 -41.06 19.63
N ARG A 82 -0.09 -39.90 20.12
CA ARG A 82 1.12 -39.81 20.95
C ARG A 82 0.86 -40.52 22.27
N ILE A 83 1.48 -41.68 22.47
CA ILE A 83 1.47 -42.40 23.75
C ILE A 83 2.11 -41.48 24.81
N PRO A 84 1.40 -41.05 25.86
CA PRO A 84 1.99 -40.21 26.90
C PRO A 84 3.03 -41.02 27.67
N LYS A 85 4.29 -40.58 27.63
CA LYS A 85 5.36 -41.13 28.49
C LYS A 85 4.99 -40.83 29.94
N LYS A 86 4.89 -41.85 30.79
CA LYS A 86 4.70 -41.69 32.23
C LYS A 86 5.92 -40.96 32.80
N ARG A 87 5.69 -39.85 33.51
CA ARG A 87 6.75 -39.10 34.21
C ARG A 87 7.33 -40.00 35.30
N CYS A 88 8.61 -40.34 35.19
CA CYS A 88 9.37 -40.92 36.27
C CYS A 88 9.71 -39.79 37.26
N THR A 89 9.14 -39.82 38.46
CA THR A 89 9.48 -38.90 39.54
C THR A 89 10.86 -39.27 40.08
N MET A 90 11.89 -38.58 39.59
CA MET A 90 13.21 -38.57 40.23
C MET A 90 13.10 -37.70 41.49
N THR A 91 13.16 -38.33 42.65
CA THR A 91 13.39 -37.66 43.94
C THR A 91 14.73 -36.93 43.88
N THR A 92 14.69 -35.60 43.75
CA THR A 92 15.86 -34.74 43.84
C THR A 92 16.31 -34.65 45.31
N VAL A 93 17.51 -35.16 45.59
CA VAL A 93 18.26 -34.84 46.81
C VAL A 93 18.51 -33.33 46.83
N ARG A 94 18.16 -32.67 47.94
CA ARG A 94 18.30 -31.22 48.14
C ARG A 94 19.79 -30.83 48.10
N GLY A 95 20.22 -30.24 46.98
CA GLY A 95 21.36 -29.33 46.94
C GLY A 95 20.84 -27.90 47.09
N VAL A 96 21.44 -27.11 47.98
CA VAL A 96 21.12 -25.68 48.15
C VAL A 96 21.46 -24.97 46.84
N ALA A 97 20.44 -24.54 46.08
CA ALA A 97 20.62 -23.76 44.87
C ALA A 97 20.91 -22.30 45.23
N ALA A 98 21.99 -21.75 44.68
CA ALA A 98 22.23 -20.31 44.65
C ALA A 98 21.02 -19.61 44.02
N ALA A 99 20.64 -18.45 44.56
CA ALA A 99 19.49 -17.69 44.09
C ALA A 99 19.56 -17.45 42.57
N GLU A 100 18.55 -17.95 41.85
CA GLU A 100 18.41 -17.77 40.40
C GLU A 100 18.20 -16.28 40.09
N PRO A 101 18.92 -15.68 39.12
CA PRO A 101 18.69 -14.30 38.75
C PRO A 101 17.25 -14.14 38.19
N PRO A 102 16.61 -12.98 38.40
CA PRO A 102 15.25 -12.75 37.89
C PRO A 102 15.22 -12.93 36.38
N ALA A 103 14.21 -13.68 35.89
CA ALA A 103 14.03 -13.94 34.48
C ALA A 103 13.88 -12.63 33.69
N ALA A 104 14.63 -12.51 32.60
CA ALA A 104 14.56 -11.33 31.73
C ALA A 104 13.13 -11.15 31.14
N PRO A 105 12.64 -9.91 31.01
CA PRO A 105 11.31 -9.64 30.47
C PRO A 105 11.20 -10.12 29.02
N ARG A 106 10.04 -10.68 28.67
CA ARG A 106 9.78 -11.21 27.32
C ARG A 106 9.52 -10.05 26.36
N THR A 107 10.09 -10.10 25.15
CA THR A 107 9.84 -9.08 24.12
C THR A 107 9.18 -9.68 22.88
N HIS A 108 8.34 -8.89 22.21
CA HIS A 108 7.72 -9.26 20.92
C HIS A 108 7.64 -8.05 19.97
N THR A 109 7.62 -8.32 18.67
CA THR A 109 7.47 -7.30 17.62
C THR A 109 6.00 -7.04 17.29
N THR A 110 5.57 -5.79 17.37
CA THR A 110 4.18 -5.43 17.04
C THR A 110 3.98 -5.29 15.52
N ARG A 111 2.72 -5.23 15.06
CA ARG A 111 2.36 -4.98 13.66
C ARG A 111 2.97 -3.69 13.09
N SER A 112 3.31 -2.73 13.94
CA SER A 112 3.98 -1.47 13.58
C SER A 112 5.52 -1.57 13.58
N SER A 113 6.08 -2.78 13.67
CA SER A 113 7.53 -3.07 13.80
C SER A 113 8.21 -2.50 15.06
N ARG A 114 7.43 -2.02 16.05
CA ARG A 114 7.95 -1.63 17.37
C ARG A 114 8.15 -2.85 18.25
N THR A 115 9.26 -2.89 18.99
CA THR A 115 9.51 -3.91 20.02
C THR A 115 8.81 -3.52 21.31
N ALA A 116 7.97 -4.41 21.86
CA ALA A 116 7.28 -4.23 23.13
C ALA A 116 7.76 -5.27 24.15
N THR A 117 7.96 -4.85 25.40
CA THR A 117 8.32 -5.69 26.54
C THR A 117 7.06 -6.05 27.34
N LEU A 118 6.89 -7.33 27.65
CA LEU A 118 5.89 -7.85 28.59
C LEU A 118 6.57 -8.11 29.94
N TYR A 119 6.11 -7.40 30.96
CA TYR A 119 6.43 -7.69 32.36
C TYR A 119 5.32 -8.61 32.90
N ASN A 120 5.70 -9.71 33.55
CA ASN A 120 4.79 -10.61 34.27
C ASN A 120 4.73 -10.23 35.74
#